data_AF-A0A974DLH6-F1
#
_entry.id   AF-A0A974DLH6-F1
#
_cell.length_a   1.000
_cell.length_b   1.000
_cell.length_c   1.000
_cell.angle_alpha   90.00
_cell.angle_beta   90.00
_cell.angle_gamma   90.00
#
_symmetry.space_group_name_H-M   'P 1'
#
loop_
_entity.id
_entity.type
_entity.pdbx_description
1 polymer ?
#
loop_
_entity_poly.entity_id
_entity_poly.type
_entity_poly.pdbx_seq_one_letter_code
_entity_poly.pdbx_strand_id
1 'polypeptide(L)'
;MISFATLKGQYSLPSSEWLIYARLQRSLRSKHKQTPLHIKDGPLLAFIKLGPRKHKISTLYKHILICDSSTLHSRALWEKGLGDLTDVQWKQALTTPKFISKNCRHIGPIHKTKRNATDSAITSHTVSPELSPLCIRCKQVVGSLPHTPWACPKLQQYWSSILGSIATVIAMYVTMDPTLCLLGVKTVC
;
A
#
# COMPACT_ATOMS: atom_id res chain seq x y z
N MET A 1 -17.13 6.16 24.21
CA MET A 1 -16.55 4.97 23.55
C MET A 1 -15.77 4.19 24.58
N ILE A 2 -15.96 2.87 24.66
CA ILE A 2 -15.37 2.00 25.70
C ILE A 2 -13.85 1.92 25.51
N SER A 3 -13.07 1.89 26.60
CA SER A 3 -11.61 1.80 26.57
C SER A 3 -11.13 0.40 26.11
N PHE A 4 -9.93 0.31 25.52
CA PHE A 4 -9.34 -0.97 25.14
C PHE A 4 -9.18 -1.93 26.32
N ALA A 5 -8.83 -1.41 27.51
CA ALA A 5 -8.68 -2.23 28.72
C ALA A 5 -9.99 -2.92 29.11
N THR A 6 -11.12 -2.22 28.99
CA THR A 6 -12.44 -2.77 29.27
C THR A 6 -12.84 -3.84 28.26
N LEU A 7 -12.60 -3.61 26.96
CA LEU A 7 -12.87 -4.60 25.90
C LEU A 7 -11.98 -5.83 26.02
N LYS A 8 -10.72 -5.63 26.40
CA LYS A 8 -9.75 -6.70 26.64
C LYS A 8 -10.24 -7.63 27.74
N GLY A 9 -10.74 -7.07 28.84
CA GLY A 9 -11.32 -7.85 29.94
C GLY A 9 -12.61 -8.59 29.54
N GLN A 10 -13.51 -7.95 28.79
CA GLN A 10 -14.79 -8.56 28.40
C GLN A 10 -14.65 -9.67 27.35
N TYR A 11 -13.75 -9.53 26.38
CA TYR A 11 -13.66 -10.42 25.22
C TYR A 11 -12.35 -11.21 25.15
N SER A 12 -11.54 -11.18 26.22
CA SER A 12 -10.24 -11.87 26.28
C SER A 12 -9.31 -11.55 25.11
N LEU A 13 -9.26 -10.28 24.68
CA LEU A 13 -8.51 -9.87 23.49
C LEU A 13 -6.99 -9.90 23.73
N PRO A 14 -6.18 -10.32 22.74
CA PRO A 14 -4.72 -10.21 22.82
C PRO A 14 -4.25 -8.75 22.89
N SER A 15 -3.16 -8.49 23.63
CA SER A 15 -2.54 -7.15 23.67
C SER A 15 -2.05 -6.66 22.30
N SER A 16 -1.75 -7.57 21.38
CA SER A 16 -1.32 -7.27 20.00
C SER A 16 -2.39 -6.55 19.17
N GLU A 17 -3.66 -6.60 19.58
CA GLU A 17 -4.78 -5.98 18.85
C GLU A 17 -5.01 -4.51 19.19
N TRP A 18 -4.20 -3.92 20.07
CA TRP A 18 -4.32 -2.50 20.44
C TRP A 18 -4.28 -1.57 19.21
N LEU A 19 -3.39 -1.85 18.25
CA LEU A 19 -3.27 -1.06 17.03
C LEU A 19 -4.55 -1.11 16.17
N ILE A 20 -5.23 -2.26 16.14
CA ILE A 20 -6.50 -2.42 15.40
C ILE A 20 -7.58 -1.59 16.08
N TYR A 21 -7.68 -1.67 17.40
CA TYR A 21 -8.60 -0.85 18.19
C TYR A 21 -8.36 0.65 17.96
N ALA A 22 -7.12 1.12 18.05
CA ALA A 22 -6.79 2.54 17.88
C ALA A 22 -7.14 3.05 16.47
N ARG A 23 -6.88 2.24 15.42
CA ARG A 23 -7.25 2.56 14.04
C ARG A 23 -8.76 2.64 13.85
N LEU A 24 -9.51 1.65 14.37
CA LEU A 24 -10.97 1.63 14.30
C LEU A 24 -11.56 2.83 15.05
N GLN A 25 -11.09 3.09 16.26
CA GLN A 25 -11.52 4.22 17.08
C GLN A 25 -11.31 5.55 16.36
N ARG A 26 -10.12 5.76 15.79
CA ARG A 26 -9.81 6.98 15.03
C ARG A 26 -10.68 7.11 13.79
N SER A 27 -10.87 6.04 13.03
CA SER A 27 -11.69 6.04 11.82
C SER A 27 -13.15 6.38 12.14
N LEU A 28 -13.70 5.78 13.20
CA LEU A 28 -15.07 6.02 13.66
C LEU A 28 -15.25 7.47 14.14
N ARG A 29 -14.30 8.01 14.91
CA ARG A 29 -14.32 9.43 15.34
C ARG A 29 -14.22 10.41 14.17
N SER A 30 -13.44 10.06 13.14
CA SER A 30 -13.28 10.90 11.95
C SER A 30 -14.55 10.94 11.09
N LYS A 31 -15.26 9.82 10.97
CA LYS A 31 -16.42 9.68 10.08
C LYS A 31 -17.75 9.99 10.75
N HIS A 32 -17.84 9.81 12.06
CA HIS A 32 -19.07 9.98 12.81
C HIS A 32 -18.82 10.89 14.03
N LYS A 33 -19.34 12.11 13.96
CA LYS A 33 -19.23 13.11 15.03
C LYS A 33 -20.30 12.95 16.12
N GLN A 34 -21.31 12.10 15.90
CA GLN A 34 -22.41 11.88 16.84
C GLN A 34 -22.23 10.58 17.63
N THR A 35 -22.57 10.64 18.91
CA THR A 35 -22.66 9.50 19.83
C THR A 35 -24.08 9.42 20.38
N PRO A 36 -24.72 8.24 20.45
CA PRO A 36 -24.18 6.90 20.18
C PRO A 36 -24.08 6.56 18.68
N LEU A 37 -23.08 5.74 18.33
CA LEU A 37 -22.87 5.27 16.96
C LEU A 37 -23.85 4.12 16.67
N HIS A 38 -24.87 4.39 15.85
CA HIS A 38 -25.75 3.34 15.35
C HIS A 38 -25.12 2.67 14.12
N ILE A 39 -24.26 1.68 14.33
CA ILE A 39 -23.69 0.89 13.25
C ILE A 39 -24.77 -0.09 12.76
N LYS A 40 -25.41 0.22 11.64
CA LYS A 40 -26.26 -0.75 10.94
C LYS A 40 -25.36 -1.84 10.35
N ASP A 41 -25.77 -3.10 10.45
CA ASP A 41 -25.08 -4.19 9.78
C ASP A 41 -25.00 -3.89 8.28
N GLY A 42 -23.78 -3.75 7.77
CA GLY A 42 -23.57 -3.62 6.34
C GLY A 42 -24.03 -4.88 5.60
N PRO A 43 -24.33 -4.79 4.30
CA PRO A 43 -24.76 -5.94 3.49
C PRO A 43 -23.80 -7.14 3.59
N LEU A 44 -22.51 -6.87 3.73
CA LEU A 44 -21.46 -7.88 3.92
C LEU A 44 -21.53 -8.56 5.30
N LEU A 45 -21.80 -7.81 6.37
CA LEU A 45 -21.97 -8.37 7.72
C LEU A 45 -23.25 -9.22 7.80
N ALA A 46 -24.35 -8.75 7.19
CA ALA A 46 -25.57 -9.54 7.06
C ALA A 46 -25.31 -10.84 6.25
N PHE A 47 -24.55 -10.76 5.16
CA PHE A 47 -24.12 -11.93 4.38
C PHE A 47 -23.26 -12.92 5.16
N ILE A 48 -22.34 -12.42 6.00
CA ILE A 48 -21.49 -13.28 6.86
C ILE A 48 -22.34 -13.95 7.93
N LYS A 49 -23.26 -13.22 8.58
CA LYS A 49 -24.13 -13.71 9.66
C LYS A 49 -25.20 -14.72 9.22
N LEU A 50 -25.58 -14.76 7.94
CA LEU A 50 -26.37 -15.86 7.40
C LEU A 50 -25.67 -17.20 7.75
N GLY A 51 -26.38 -18.28 8.07
CA GLY A 51 -25.75 -19.54 8.47
C GLY A 51 -24.83 -20.16 7.39
N PRO A 52 -24.25 -21.35 7.64
CA PRO A 52 -23.43 -22.05 6.65
C PRO A 52 -24.26 -22.35 5.39
N ARG A 53 -23.81 -21.85 4.24
CA ARG A 53 -24.43 -22.05 2.92
C ARG A 53 -23.36 -22.48 1.93
N LYS A 54 -23.68 -23.44 1.05
CA LYS A 54 -22.77 -23.85 -0.03
C LYS A 54 -22.35 -22.62 -0.86
N HIS A 55 -21.08 -22.57 -1.27
CA HIS A 55 -20.50 -21.50 -2.10
C HIS A 55 -20.42 -20.09 -1.49
N LYS A 56 -20.64 -19.91 -0.19
CA LYS A 56 -20.52 -18.59 0.48
C LYS A 56 -19.19 -17.88 0.20
N ILE A 57 -18.09 -18.62 0.30
CA ILE A 57 -16.74 -18.12 0.02
C ILE A 57 -16.63 -17.69 -1.45
N SER A 58 -17.13 -18.50 -2.37
CA SER A 58 -17.13 -18.19 -3.81
C SER A 58 -17.96 -16.95 -4.14
N THR A 59 -19.12 -16.78 -3.51
CA THR A 59 -19.97 -15.59 -3.66
C THR A 59 -19.28 -14.35 -3.09
N LEU A 60 -18.67 -14.45 -1.91
CA LEU A 60 -17.90 -13.35 -1.33
C LEU A 60 -16.74 -12.94 -2.24
N TYR A 61 -16.00 -13.93 -2.77
CA TYR A 61 -14.91 -13.69 -3.71
C TYR A 61 -15.37 -12.95 -4.96
N LYS A 62 -16.52 -13.32 -5.55
CA LYS A 62 -17.11 -12.60 -6.69
C LYS A 62 -17.43 -11.14 -6.35
N HIS A 63 -18.01 -10.87 -5.18
CA HIS A 63 -18.29 -9.50 -4.74
C HIS A 63 -17.00 -8.69 -4.52
N ILE A 64 -15.96 -9.29 -3.94
CA ILE A 64 -14.66 -8.63 -3.77
C ILE A 64 -14.03 -8.32 -5.13
N LEU A 65 -14.11 -9.24 -6.09
CA LEU A 65 -13.58 -9.07 -7.43
C LEU A 65 -14.25 -7.89 -8.17
N ILE A 66 -15.55 -7.68 -7.95
CA ILE A 66 -16.32 -6.57 -8.54
C ILE A 66 -15.97 -5.22 -7.86
N CYS A 67 -15.54 -5.24 -6.60
CA CYS A 67 -15.24 -4.04 -5.80
C CYS A 67 -13.83 -3.45 -6.04
N ASP A 68 -13.10 -3.82 -7.09
CA ASP A 68 -11.68 -3.48 -7.27
C ASP A 68 -11.37 -2.00 -7.63
N SER A 69 -12.22 -1.06 -7.21
CA SER A 69 -12.03 0.40 -7.37
C SER A 69 -10.91 0.99 -6.53
N SER A 70 -10.35 0.22 -5.59
CA SER A 70 -9.27 0.66 -4.69
C SER A 70 -7.92 0.94 -5.38
N THR A 71 -7.75 0.48 -6.62
CA THR A 71 -6.50 0.65 -7.39
C THR A 71 -6.27 2.08 -7.88
N LEU A 72 -7.31 2.91 -7.97
CA LEU A 72 -7.22 4.29 -8.45
C LEU A 72 -6.50 5.21 -7.47
N HIS A 73 -6.70 5.03 -6.16
CA HIS A 73 -6.05 5.87 -5.16
C HIS A 73 -4.53 5.68 -5.15
N SER A 74 -4.08 4.43 -5.32
CA SER A 74 -2.67 4.07 -5.42
C SER A 74 -2.02 4.72 -6.64
N ARG A 75 -2.68 4.62 -7.80
CA ARG A 75 -2.21 5.25 -9.05
C ARG A 75 -2.02 6.76 -8.88
N ALA A 76 -3.02 7.45 -8.35
CA ALA A 76 -2.96 8.89 -8.12
C ALA A 76 -1.78 9.32 -7.22
N LEU A 77 -1.37 8.47 -6.28
CA LEU A 77 -0.20 8.73 -5.43
C LEU A 77 1.13 8.57 -6.19
N TRP A 78 1.19 7.62 -7.13
CA TRP A 78 2.34 7.46 -8.02
C TRP A 78 2.40 8.56 -9.07
N GLU A 79 1.27 8.99 -9.62
CA GLU A 79 1.20 10.06 -10.62
C GLU A 79 1.75 11.38 -10.09
N LYS A 80 1.50 11.71 -8.81
CA LYS A 80 2.11 12.87 -8.14
C LYS A 80 3.63 12.87 -8.13
N GLY A 81 4.27 11.69 -8.20
CA GLY A 81 5.72 11.54 -8.14
C GLY A 81 6.38 11.25 -9.48
N LEU A 82 5.65 10.63 -10.40
CA LEU A 82 6.17 10.07 -11.66
C LEU A 82 5.62 10.78 -12.91
N GLY A 83 4.57 11.59 -12.77
CA GLY A 83 3.79 12.12 -13.88
C GLY A 83 2.61 11.21 -14.26
N ASP A 84 1.84 11.63 -15.25
CA ASP A 84 0.61 10.92 -15.65
C ASP A 84 0.91 9.51 -16.18
N LEU A 85 0.23 8.52 -15.61
CA LEU A 85 0.32 7.12 -16.05
C LEU A 85 -0.95 6.80 -16.80
N THR A 86 -0.89 6.11 -17.94
CA THR A 86 -2.09 5.61 -18.63
C THR A 86 -2.63 4.34 -17.97
N ASP A 87 -3.89 3.97 -18.23
CA ASP A 87 -4.48 2.71 -17.72
C ASP A 87 -3.67 1.49 -18.16
N VAL A 88 -3.14 1.51 -19.39
CA VAL A 88 -2.32 0.43 -19.95
C VAL A 88 -1.01 0.30 -19.18
N GLN A 89 -0.32 1.43 -18.96
CA GLN A 89 0.92 1.49 -18.19
C GLN A 89 0.69 1.05 -16.74
N TRP A 90 -0.41 1.48 -16.12
CA TRP A 90 -0.74 1.08 -14.76
C TRP A 90 -1.04 -0.42 -14.65
N LYS A 91 -1.81 -0.97 -15.61
CA LYS A 91 -2.08 -2.41 -15.67
C LYS A 91 -0.79 -3.19 -15.88
N GLN A 92 0.13 -2.71 -16.71
CA GLN A 92 1.46 -3.29 -16.88
C GLN A 92 2.25 -3.25 -15.57
N ALA A 93 2.29 -2.11 -14.86
CA ALA A 93 2.97 -1.99 -13.58
C ALA A 93 2.52 -3.04 -12.56
N LEU A 94 1.22 -3.35 -12.53
CA LEU A 94 0.65 -4.35 -11.63
C LEU A 94 0.97 -5.79 -12.08
N THR A 95 1.23 -6.05 -13.35
CA THR A 95 1.58 -7.41 -13.84
C THR A 95 3.08 -7.68 -13.80
N THR A 96 3.94 -6.66 -13.90
CA THR A 96 5.41 -6.76 -13.88
C THR A 96 5.96 -7.67 -12.77
N PRO A 97 5.50 -7.62 -11.50
CA PRO A 97 6.09 -8.42 -10.42
C PRO A 97 6.08 -9.94 -10.69
N LYS A 98 5.14 -10.43 -11.50
CA LYS A 98 5.05 -11.84 -11.89
C LYS A 98 6.21 -12.30 -12.78
N PHE A 99 6.84 -11.37 -13.50
CA PHE A 99 7.99 -11.64 -14.35
C PHE A 99 9.32 -11.60 -13.58
N ILE A 100 9.35 -10.90 -12.43
CA ILE A 100 10.55 -10.77 -11.58
C ILE A 100 10.83 -12.05 -10.81
N SER A 101 9.78 -12.68 -10.26
CA SER A 101 9.92 -13.93 -9.52
C SER A 101 8.62 -14.71 -9.56
N LYS A 102 8.71 -16.05 -9.54
CA LYS A 102 7.56 -16.94 -9.32
C LYS A 102 7.25 -17.16 -7.83
N ASN A 103 8.14 -16.73 -6.93
CA ASN A 103 7.97 -16.93 -5.49
C ASN A 103 7.09 -15.83 -4.88
N CYS A 104 5.96 -16.22 -4.30
CA CYS A 104 5.03 -15.31 -3.65
C CYS A 104 5.66 -14.47 -2.53
N ARG A 105 6.73 -14.96 -1.88
CA ARG A 105 7.47 -14.20 -0.85
C ARG A 105 8.11 -12.93 -1.41
N HIS A 106 8.54 -12.95 -2.67
CA HIS A 106 9.15 -11.80 -3.33
C HIS A 106 8.09 -10.92 -4.00
N ILE A 107 7.05 -11.53 -4.56
CA ILE A 107 5.97 -10.81 -5.27
C ILE A 107 5.09 -9.99 -4.32
N GLY A 108 4.80 -10.52 -3.12
CA GLY A 108 3.90 -9.89 -2.14
C GLY A 108 4.34 -8.49 -1.74
N PRO A 109 5.58 -8.29 -1.25
CA PRO A 109 6.11 -6.97 -0.91
C PRO A 109 6.11 -5.99 -2.09
N ILE A 110 6.46 -6.44 -3.30
CA ILE A 110 6.49 -5.60 -4.50
C ILE A 110 5.07 -5.13 -4.85
N HIS A 111 4.10 -6.05 -4.87
CA HIS A 111 2.69 -5.70 -5.09
C HIS A 111 2.16 -4.76 -4.03
N LYS A 112 2.50 -4.99 -2.76
CA LYS A 112 2.08 -4.13 -1.67
C LYS A 112 2.67 -2.73 -1.82
N THR A 113 3.93 -2.60 -2.22
CA THR A 113 4.57 -1.30 -2.45
C THR A 113 3.88 -0.53 -3.58
N LYS A 114 3.54 -1.21 -4.69
CA LYS A 114 2.84 -0.58 -5.83
C LYS A 114 1.40 -0.19 -5.47
N ARG A 115 0.68 -1.05 -4.74
CA ARG A 115 -0.74 -0.87 -4.41
C ARG A 115 -0.97 0.00 -3.16
N ASN A 116 -0.07 -0.04 -2.19
CA ASN A 116 -0.20 0.66 -0.92
C ASN A 116 1.01 1.56 -0.74
N ALA A 117 0.91 2.77 -1.30
CA ALA A 117 1.84 3.88 -1.08
C ALA A 117 1.91 4.37 0.39
N THR A 118 1.17 3.72 1.29
CA THR A 118 1.02 4.01 2.71
C THR A 118 2.13 3.41 3.59
N ASP A 119 3.17 2.82 3.01
CA ASP A 119 4.39 2.42 3.74
C ASP A 119 5.48 3.52 3.63
N SER A 120 5.10 4.78 3.88
CA SER A 120 6.02 5.93 3.91
C SER A 120 6.35 6.32 5.36
N ALA A 121 7.50 6.96 5.59
CA ALA A 121 7.87 7.41 6.95
C ALA A 121 6.82 8.39 7.51
N ILE A 122 6.18 9.18 6.63
CA ILE A 122 5.05 10.07 6.94
C ILE A 122 3.86 9.30 7.51
N THR A 123 3.48 8.21 6.86
CA THR A 123 2.33 7.41 7.26
C THR A 123 2.62 6.65 8.56
N SER A 124 3.88 6.27 8.77
CA SER A 124 4.33 5.70 10.04
C SER A 124 4.30 6.72 11.19
N HIS A 125 4.81 7.94 10.99
CA HIS A 125 4.76 9.03 11.97
C HIS A 125 3.33 9.48 12.31
N THR A 126 2.44 9.53 11.31
CA THR A 126 1.02 9.89 11.54
C THR A 126 0.24 8.82 12.33
N VAL A 127 0.68 7.56 12.27
CA VAL A 127 0.10 6.44 13.06
C VAL A 127 0.74 6.34 14.44
N SER A 128 2.06 6.53 14.52
CA SER A 128 2.84 6.48 15.76
C SER A 128 3.76 7.71 15.81
N PRO A 129 3.38 8.77 16.56
CA PRO A 129 4.14 10.02 16.62
C PRO A 129 5.58 9.88 17.14
N GLU A 130 5.89 8.77 17.81
CA GLU A 130 7.24 8.47 18.31
C GLU A 130 8.23 8.10 17.19
N LEU A 131 7.74 7.75 16.00
CA LEU A 131 8.57 7.40 14.85
C LEU A 131 8.88 8.64 14.01
N SER A 132 10.16 8.92 13.76
CA SER A 132 10.59 10.07 12.95
C SER A 132 9.90 10.10 11.56
N PRO A 133 9.45 11.28 11.07
CA PRO A 133 8.86 11.42 9.73
C PRO A 133 9.93 11.45 8.63
N LEU A 134 11.21 11.47 9.00
CA LEU A 134 12.34 11.60 8.08
C LEU A 134 12.59 10.28 7.35
N CYS A 135 13.15 10.40 6.14
CA CYS A 135 13.53 9.24 5.34
C CYS A 135 14.53 8.37 6.11
N ILE A 136 14.25 7.06 6.16
CA ILE A 136 15.10 6.06 6.82
C ILE A 136 16.54 6.01 6.29
N ARG A 137 16.77 6.48 5.05
CA ARG A 137 18.08 6.45 4.38
C ARG A 137 18.86 7.76 4.54
N CYS A 138 18.29 8.87 4.06
CA CYS A 138 18.97 10.15 4.07
C CYS A 138 18.84 10.88 5.41
N LYS A 139 17.79 10.61 6.20
CA LYS A 139 17.45 11.30 7.46
C LYS A 139 17.35 12.83 7.36
N GLN A 140 17.23 13.38 6.15
CA GLN A 140 17.21 14.83 5.90
C GLN A 140 15.85 15.33 5.42
N VAL A 141 15.21 14.58 4.51
CA VAL A 141 13.91 14.94 3.94
C VAL A 141 12.85 14.01 4.48
N VAL A 142 11.62 14.50 4.55
CA VAL A 142 10.43 13.71 4.89
C VAL A 142 10.32 12.50 3.95
N GLY A 143 10.20 11.29 4.52
CA GLY A 143 10.22 10.04 3.76
C GLY A 143 8.91 9.77 3.05
N SER A 144 8.63 10.50 1.97
CA SER A 144 7.45 10.35 1.12
C SER A 144 7.58 9.18 0.13
N LEU A 145 6.46 8.82 -0.51
CA LEU A 145 6.43 7.80 -1.57
C LEU A 145 7.35 8.09 -2.76
N PRO A 146 7.44 9.31 -3.33
CA PRO A 146 8.41 9.56 -4.40
C PRO A 146 9.85 9.65 -3.89
N HIS A 147 10.07 10.10 -2.65
CA HIS A 147 11.42 10.30 -2.12
C HIS A 147 12.11 8.97 -1.78
N THR A 148 11.43 8.11 -1.01
CA THR A 148 12.05 6.91 -0.43
C THR A 148 12.59 5.92 -1.48
N PRO A 149 11.87 5.63 -2.58
CA PRO A 149 12.29 4.72 -3.64
C PRO A 149 12.93 5.41 -4.86
N TRP A 150 12.83 6.74 -5.02
CA TRP A 150 13.46 7.45 -6.14
C TRP A 150 14.31 8.64 -5.70
N ALA A 151 13.71 9.72 -5.21
CA ALA A 151 14.41 11.01 -5.06
C ALA A 151 15.45 11.06 -3.92
N CYS A 152 15.62 9.99 -3.14
CA CYS A 152 16.64 9.90 -2.10
C CYS A 152 18.05 9.88 -2.72
N PRO A 153 18.95 10.82 -2.39
CA PRO A 153 20.29 10.89 -2.96
C PRO A 153 21.12 9.61 -2.79
N LYS A 154 21.03 8.99 -1.60
CA LYS A 154 21.72 7.71 -1.32
C LYS A 154 21.24 6.57 -2.21
N LEU A 155 19.97 6.62 -2.66
CA LEU A 155 19.43 5.61 -3.55
C LEU A 155 19.65 5.94 -5.03
N GLN A 156 19.68 7.23 -5.39
CA GLN A 156 20.05 7.66 -6.73
C GLN A 156 21.42 7.13 -7.14
N GLN A 157 22.40 7.16 -6.23
CA GLN A 157 23.71 6.56 -6.47
C GLN A 157 23.61 5.04 -6.74
N TYR A 158 22.80 4.32 -5.97
CA TYR A 158 22.56 2.89 -6.19
C TYR A 158 21.92 2.61 -7.56
N TRP A 159 20.89 3.38 -7.94
CA TRP A 159 20.25 3.25 -9.26
C TRP A 159 21.23 3.52 -10.39
N SER A 160 22.07 4.57 -10.28
CA SER A 160 23.08 4.88 -11.29
C SER A 160 24.09 3.74 -11.47
N SER A 161 24.52 3.11 -10.39
CA SER A 161 25.45 1.96 -10.44
C SER A 161 24.82 0.74 -11.11
N ILE A 162 23.55 0.46 -10.82
CA ILE A 162 22.81 -0.65 -11.45
C ILE A 162 22.63 -0.40 -12.93
N LEU A 163 22.13 0.80 -13.30
CA LEU A 163 21.89 1.14 -14.69
C LEU A 163 23.19 1.16 -15.49
N GLY A 164 24.30 1.65 -14.91
CA GLY A 164 25.62 1.58 -15.54
C GLY A 164 26.11 0.14 -15.77
N SER A 165 25.89 -0.75 -14.79
CA SER A 165 26.22 -2.17 -14.94
C SER A 165 25.38 -2.83 -16.04
N ILE A 166 24.07 -2.57 -16.05
CA ILE A 166 23.15 -3.10 -17.07
C ILE A 166 23.54 -2.57 -18.44
N ALA A 167 23.76 -1.26 -18.58
CA ALA A 167 24.15 -0.62 -19.84
C ALA A 167 25.44 -1.21 -20.42
N THR A 168 26.40 -1.54 -19.55
CA THR A 168 27.65 -2.22 -19.94
C THR A 168 27.39 -3.62 -20.47
N VAL A 169 26.50 -4.38 -19.83
CA VAL A 169 26.16 -5.76 -20.25
C VAL A 169 25.37 -5.78 -21.56
N ILE A 170 24.41 -4.87 -21.72
CA ILE A 170 23.54 -4.85 -22.91
C ILE A 170 24.11 -4.01 -24.06
N ALA A 171 25.24 -3.31 -23.84
CA ALA A 171 25.84 -2.37 -24.78
C ALA A 171 24.87 -1.29 -25.31
N MET A 172 23.93 -0.85 -24.48
CA MET A 172 22.94 0.18 -24.81
C MET A 172 22.83 1.20 -23.69
N TYR A 173 22.56 2.45 -24.05
CA TYR A 173 22.25 3.49 -23.08
C TYR A 173 20.88 3.23 -22.44
N VAL A 174 20.84 3.15 -21.12
CA VAL A 174 19.60 3.03 -20.36
C VAL A 174 19.31 4.36 -19.69
N THR A 175 18.20 4.99 -20.04
CA THR A 175 17.75 6.23 -19.41
C THR A 175 17.37 5.97 -17.95
N MET A 176 17.71 6.92 -17.08
CA MET A 176 17.33 6.88 -15.67
C MET A 176 15.88 7.36 -15.50
N ASP A 177 14.94 6.54 -15.98
CA ASP A 177 13.50 6.78 -15.87
C ASP A 177 12.94 6.11 -14.60
N PRO A 178 12.33 6.87 -13.67
CA PRO A 178 11.71 6.31 -12.48
C PRO A 178 10.56 5.35 -12.79
N THR A 179 9.83 5.57 -13.89
CA THR A 179 8.69 4.75 -14.28
C THR A 179 9.16 3.36 -14.69
N LEU A 180 10.21 3.29 -15.51
CA LEU A 180 10.90 2.05 -15.83
C LEU A 180 11.51 1.39 -14.58
N CYS A 181 12.25 2.13 -13.75
CA CYS A 181 12.99 1.54 -12.63
C CYS A 181 12.08 1.03 -11.49
N LEU A 182 11.00 1.77 -11.18
CA LEU A 182 10.12 1.44 -10.05
C LEU A 182 8.91 0.61 -10.46
N LEU A 183 8.30 0.93 -11.60
CA LEU A 183 7.09 0.28 -12.05
C LEU A 183 7.38 -0.82 -13.08
N GLY A 184 8.54 -0.79 -13.74
CA GLY A 184 8.90 -1.74 -14.80
C GLY A 184 7.98 -1.59 -16.01
N VAL A 185 7.55 -0.36 -16.26
CA VAL A 185 6.72 0.00 -17.42
C VAL A 185 7.65 0.58 -18.47
N LYS A 186 7.50 0.10 -19.70
CA LYS A 186 8.26 0.66 -20.82
C LYS A 186 7.63 2.00 -21.18
N THR A 187 8.36 3.09 -21.01
CA THR A 187 8.03 4.33 -21.72
C THR A 187 8.29 4.06 -23.20
N VAL A 188 7.27 4.23 -24.02
CA VAL A 188 7.34 4.05 -25.47
C VAL A 188 8.49 4.92 -25.98
N CYS A 189 9.48 4.31 -26.63
CA CYS A 189 10.45 5.00 -27.48
C CYS A 189 9.76 5.39 -28.79
#